data_AF-A0A1C0U3V6-F1
#
_entry.id   AF-A0A1C0U3V6-F1
#
_cell.length_a   1.000
_cell.length_b   1.000
_cell.length_c   1.000
_cell.angle_alpha   90.00
_cell.angle_beta   90.00
_cell.angle_gamma   90.00
#
_symmetry.space_group_name_H-M   'P 1'
#
loop_
_entity.id
_entity.type
_entity.pdbx_description
1 polymer ?
#
loop_
_entity_poly.entity_id
_entity_poly.type
_entity_poly.pdbx_seq_one_letter_code
_entity_poly.pdbx_strand_id
1 'polypeptide(L)'
;MTFDGWRPAYCLFLEAKARYDQFFDMEGEPKIWWKGQISARNQAKRHQMVCDVLEGTPHVEWHFLQPVSSDYFKILFSEYENISVHYTPCANLAATA
;
A
#
# COMPACT_ATOMS: atom_id res chain seq x y z
N MET A 1 -13.60 -3.30 -0.64
CA MET A 1 -12.70 -2.28 -0.06
C MET A 1 -13.18 -0.94 -0.58
N THR A 2 -13.16 0.08 0.28
CA THR A 2 -13.44 1.46 -0.09
C THR A 2 -12.11 2.15 -0.38
N PHE A 3 -12.08 2.98 -1.40
CA PHE A 3 -10.96 3.86 -1.71
C PHE A 3 -10.72 4.86 -0.56
N ASP A 4 -9.46 5.03 -0.14
CA ASP A 4 -9.14 5.76 1.10
C ASP A 4 -9.10 7.29 0.92
N GLY A 5 -8.64 7.82 -0.23
CA GLY A 5 -8.70 9.26 -0.48
C GLY A 5 -8.00 9.77 -1.73
N TRP A 6 -8.37 10.97 -2.18
CA TRP A 6 -7.85 11.61 -3.40
C TRP A 6 -7.34 13.02 -3.09
N ARG A 7 -6.19 13.39 -3.66
CA ARG A 7 -5.65 14.77 -3.64
C ARG A 7 -5.68 15.36 -5.06
N PRO A 8 -6.73 16.13 -5.42
CA PRO A 8 -6.91 16.63 -6.79
C PRO A 8 -5.76 17.46 -7.33
N ALA A 9 -5.15 18.30 -6.49
CA ALA A 9 -4.08 19.20 -6.90
C ALA A 9 -2.82 18.47 -7.44
N TYR A 10 -2.68 17.18 -7.17
CA TYR A 10 -1.53 16.36 -7.55
C TYR A 10 -1.90 15.14 -8.38
N CYS A 11 -3.17 15.03 -8.80
CA CYS A 11 -3.71 13.82 -9.41
C CYS A 11 -3.37 12.53 -8.63
N LEU A 12 -3.45 12.59 -7.29
CA LEU A 12 -2.89 11.55 -6.40
C LEU A 12 -3.98 10.74 -5.68
N PHE A 13 -4.01 9.44 -5.95
CA PHE A 13 -4.77 8.44 -5.19
C PHE A 13 -4.00 8.06 -3.91
N LEU A 14 -4.69 7.97 -2.78
CA LEU A 14 -4.14 7.61 -1.49
C LEU A 14 -4.77 6.30 -0.99
N GLU A 15 -3.92 5.40 -0.54
CA GLU A 15 -4.27 4.17 0.18
C GLU A 15 -3.57 4.19 1.54
N ALA A 16 -4.30 3.92 2.62
CA ALA A 16 -3.77 3.91 3.98
C ALA A 16 -3.97 2.53 4.63
N LYS A 17 -2.92 1.99 5.24
CA LYS A 17 -2.92 0.66 5.87
C LYS A 17 -2.36 0.74 7.28
N ALA A 18 -3.21 0.39 8.25
CA ALA A 18 -2.89 0.38 9.67
C ALA A 18 -2.92 -1.04 10.22
N ARG A 19 -2.02 -1.36 11.16
CA ARG A 19 -1.97 -2.65 11.86
C ARG A 19 -1.76 -3.85 10.92
N TYR A 20 -1.04 -3.70 9.81
CA TYR A 20 -0.78 -4.80 8.87
C TYR A 20 0.31 -5.75 9.34
N ASP A 21 1.27 -5.32 10.16
CA ASP A 21 2.38 -6.17 10.64
C ASP A 21 1.87 -7.39 11.42
N GLN A 22 0.65 -7.33 11.99
CA GLN A 22 0.03 -8.49 12.64
C GLN A 22 -0.18 -9.70 11.70
N PHE A 23 -0.18 -9.48 10.38
CA PHE A 23 -0.33 -10.50 9.36
C PHE A 23 0.99 -11.11 8.89
N PHE A 24 2.12 -10.62 9.40
CA PHE A 24 3.45 -11.09 9.06
C PHE A 24 4.03 -11.90 10.22
N ASP A 25 4.93 -12.82 9.91
CA ASP A 25 5.73 -13.53 10.90
C ASP A 25 7.01 -12.77 11.27
N MET A 26 7.87 -13.38 12.08
CA MET A 26 9.10 -12.75 12.56
C MET A 26 10.15 -12.57 11.45
N GLU A 27 10.02 -13.26 10.32
CA GLU A 27 10.91 -13.14 9.16
C GLU A 27 10.43 -12.05 8.20
N GLY A 28 9.28 -11.42 8.48
CA GLY A 28 8.65 -10.44 7.60
C GLY A 28 7.87 -11.06 6.46
N GLU A 29 7.57 -12.37 6.55
CA GLU A 29 6.80 -13.08 5.54
C GLU A 29 5.29 -13.08 5.87
N PRO A 30 4.41 -12.98 4.86
CA PRO A 30 2.97 -13.10 5.06
C PRO A 30 2.60 -14.46 5.68
N LYS A 31 1.82 -14.44 6.78
CA LYS A 31 1.23 -15.67 7.34
C LYS A 31 0.40 -16.39 6.27
N ILE A 32 0.56 -17.71 6.16
CA ILE A 32 -0.07 -18.55 5.10
C ILE A 32 -1.59 -18.38 4.96
N TRP A 33 -2.28 -18.18 6.09
CA TRP A 33 -3.72 -17.99 6.16
C TRP A 33 -4.16 -16.59 5.70
N TRP A 34 -3.27 -15.61 5.71
CA TRP A 34 -3.59 -14.25 5.31
C TRP A 34 -3.55 -14.10 3.78
N LYS A 35 -4.68 -13.68 3.20
CA LYS A 35 -4.83 -13.47 1.75
C LYS A 35 -4.82 -12.00 1.36
N GLY A 36 -4.43 -11.09 2.27
CA GLY A 36 -4.44 -9.65 2.02
C GLY A 36 -3.54 -9.24 0.85
N GLN A 37 -2.40 -9.92 0.64
CA GLN A 37 -1.54 -9.68 -0.51
C GLN A 37 -2.27 -9.88 -1.86
N ILE A 38 -3.20 -10.84 -1.97
CA ILE A 38 -3.94 -11.10 -3.21
C ILE A 38 -4.91 -9.95 -3.48
N SER A 39 -5.61 -9.50 -2.44
CA SER A 39 -6.51 -8.36 -2.53
C SER A 39 -5.77 -7.07 -2.89
N ALA A 40 -4.60 -6.86 -2.28
CA ALA A 40 -3.76 -5.69 -2.52
C ALA A 40 -3.18 -5.68 -3.95
N ARG A 41 -2.70 -6.82 -4.47
CA ARG A 41 -2.29 -6.97 -5.88
C ARG A 41 -3.40 -6.63 -6.86
N ASN A 42 -4.61 -7.16 -6.62
CA ASN A 42 -5.75 -6.87 -7.48
C ASN A 42 -6.14 -5.39 -7.48
N GLN A 43 -5.89 -4.68 -6.38
CA GLN A 43 -6.14 -3.24 -6.30
C GLN A 43 -5.04 -2.42 -6.95
N ALA A 44 -3.77 -2.73 -6.66
CA ALA A 44 -2.63 -2.13 -7.35
C ALA A 44 -2.76 -2.28 -8.88
N LYS A 45 -3.14 -3.46 -9.37
CA LYS A 45 -3.40 -3.66 -10.80
C LYS A 45 -4.49 -2.75 -11.37
N ARG A 46 -5.58 -2.52 -10.63
CA ARG A 46 -6.66 -1.61 -11.08
C ARG A 46 -6.21 -0.16 -11.05
N HIS A 47 -5.44 0.23 -10.04
CA HIS A 47 -4.85 1.56 -9.94
C HIS A 47 -3.89 1.82 -11.09
N GLN A 48 -2.97 0.89 -11.38
CA GLN A 48 -2.07 1.00 -12.53
C GLN A 48 -2.86 1.11 -13.84
N MET A 49 -3.88 0.29 -14.05
CA MET A 49 -4.73 0.39 -15.25
C MET A 49 -5.34 1.79 -15.43
N VAL A 50 -5.81 2.41 -14.35
CA VAL A 50 -6.33 3.78 -14.39
C VAL A 50 -5.22 4.78 -14.74
N CYS A 51 -4.03 4.62 -14.17
CA CYS A 51 -2.88 5.44 -14.50
C CYS A 51 -2.47 5.28 -15.98
N ASP A 52 -2.45 4.05 -16.50
CA ASP A 52 -2.10 3.73 -17.90
C ASP A 52 -3.08 4.39 -18.88
N VAL A 53 -4.39 4.30 -18.63
CA VAL A 53 -5.44 4.91 -19.46
C VAL A 53 -5.33 6.44 -19.48
N LEU A 54 -4.75 7.03 -18.44
CA LEU A 54 -4.58 8.48 -18.29
C LEU A 54 -3.12 8.92 -18.50
N GLU A 55 -2.38 8.16 -19.31
CA GLU A 55 -1.01 8.48 -19.76
C GLU A 55 -0.03 8.72 -18.59
N GLY A 56 -0.22 8.00 -17.49
CA GLY A 56 0.60 8.11 -16.28
C GLY A 56 0.42 9.42 -15.51
N THR A 57 -0.57 10.25 -15.86
CA THR A 57 -0.85 11.52 -15.19
C THR A 57 -1.20 11.32 -13.71
N PRO A 58 -2.05 10.35 -13.32
CA PRO A 58 -2.29 10.04 -11.92
C PRO A 58 -1.17 9.21 -11.32
N HIS A 59 -0.98 9.37 -10.01
CA HIS A 59 -0.11 8.52 -9.21
C HIS A 59 -0.88 7.93 -8.03
N VAL A 60 -0.38 6.84 -7.46
CA VAL A 60 -0.97 6.19 -6.29
C VAL A 60 0.08 6.03 -5.21
N GLU A 61 -0.23 6.51 -4.01
CA GLU A 61 0.61 6.34 -2.83
C GLU A 61 -0.05 5.41 -1.83
N TRP A 62 0.63 4.32 -1.48
CA TRP A 62 0.25 3.41 -0.40
C TRP A 62 1.05 3.74 0.85
N HIS A 63 0.36 4.23 1.88
CA HIS A 63 0.95 4.57 3.16
C HIS A 63 0.71 3.46 4.18
N PHE A 64 1.80 2.85 4.66
CA PHE A 64 1.77 1.89 5.75
C PHE A 64 2.22 2.56 7.04
N LEU A 65 1.44 2.37 8.11
CA LEU A 65 1.78 2.93 9.42
C LEU A 65 2.80 2.09 10.19
N GLN A 66 3.22 0.94 9.63
CA GLN A 66 4.12 0.00 10.25
C GLN A 66 5.19 -0.49 9.26
N PRO A 67 6.42 -0.77 9.74
CA PRO A 67 7.58 -0.96 8.87
C PRO A 67 7.58 -2.31 8.13
N VAL A 68 7.20 -3.42 8.77
CA VAL A 68 7.33 -4.77 8.16
C VAL A 68 6.44 -4.87 6.93
N SER A 69 5.18 -4.49 7.08
CA SER A 69 4.24 -4.43 5.97
C SER A 69 4.67 -3.40 4.91
N SER A 70 5.18 -2.23 5.29
CA SER A 70 5.68 -1.26 4.32
C SER A 70 6.76 -1.85 3.41
N ASP A 71 7.74 -2.56 3.98
CA ASP A 71 8.87 -3.08 3.22
C ASP A 71 8.46 -4.25 2.33
N TYR A 72 7.60 -5.14 2.82
CA TYR A 72 7.01 -6.18 1.99
C TYR A 72 6.27 -5.61 0.77
N PHE A 73 5.41 -4.60 0.98
CA PHE A 73 4.61 -4.03 -0.10
C PHE A 73 5.42 -3.18 -1.07
N LYS A 74 6.54 -2.55 -0.64
CA LYS A 74 7.49 -1.90 -1.56
C LYS A 74 8.04 -2.89 -2.58
N ILE A 75 8.40 -4.09 -2.15
CA ILE A 75 8.87 -5.15 -3.05
C ILE A 75 7.71 -5.66 -3.90
N LEU A 76 6.55 -5.91 -3.28
CA LEU A 76 5.38 -6.45 -3.97
C LEU A 76 4.91 -5.58 -5.14
N PHE A 77 5.01 -4.26 -4.99
CA PHE A 77 4.52 -3.29 -5.96
C PHE A 77 5.62 -2.67 -6.83
N SER A 78 6.86 -3.18 -6.78
CA SER A 78 7.97 -2.63 -7.56
C SER A 78 7.79 -2.75 -9.08
N GLU A 79 6.85 -3.57 -9.54
CA GLU A 79 6.50 -3.72 -10.97
C GLU A 79 5.63 -2.57 -11.51
N TYR A 80 5.05 -1.74 -10.65
CA TYR A 80 4.11 -0.68 -11.04
C TYR A 80 4.78 0.68 -11.06
N GLU A 81 4.88 1.31 -12.23
CA GLU A 81 5.55 2.60 -12.40
C GLU A 81 4.81 3.78 -11.71
N ASN A 82 3.48 3.68 -11.59
CA ASN A 82 2.64 4.75 -11.02
C ASN A 82 2.22 4.50 -9.58
N ILE A 83 2.83 3.53 -8.90
CA ILE A 83 2.51 3.19 -7.51
C ILE A 83 3.77 3.29 -6.66
N SER A 84 3.69 4.10 -5.62
CA SER A 84 4.73 4.20 -4.60
C SER A 84 4.22 3.73 -3.24
N VAL A 85 5.12 3.15 -2.44
CA VAL A 85 4.83 2.65 -1.10
C VAL A 85 5.68 3.40 -0.09
N HIS A 86 5.01 4.01 0.89
CA HIS A 86 5.63 4.86 1.90
C HIS A 86 5.42 4.28 3.30
N TYR A 87 6.48 4.30 4.10
CA TYR A 87 6.36 4.13 5.54
C TYR A 87 6.01 5.48 6.14
N THR A 88 4.82 5.61 6.72
CA THR A 88 4.31 6.86 7.31
C THR A 88 3.94 6.59 8.77
N PRO A 89 4.92 6.59 9.68
CA PRO A 89 4.68 6.20 11.07
C PRO A 89 3.66 7.12 11.74
N CYS A 90 2.78 6.53 12.54
CA CYS A 90 1.90 7.25 13.44
C CYS A 90 2.37 7.03 14.88
N ALA A 91 2.77 8.11 15.57
CA ALA A 91 3.31 8.05 16.93
C ALA A 91 2.38 7.31 17.92
N ASN A 92 1.07 7.41 17.73
CA ASN A 92 0.07 6.77 18.60
C ASN A 92 -0.02 5.24 18.43
N LEU A 93 0.44 4.69 17.29
CA LEU A 93 0.49 3.24 17.07
C LEU A 93 1.81 2.62 17.54
N ALA A 94 2.91 3.39 17.48
CA ALA A 94 4.23 2.96 17.95
C ALA A 94 4.28 2.77 19.48
N ALA A 95 3.42 3.45 20.24
CA ALA A 95 3.33 3.33 21.69
C ALA A 95 2.60 2.05 22.18
N THR A 96 2.05 1.25 21.26
CA THR A 96 1.21 0.07 21.58
C THR A 96 1.73 -1.25 20.99
N ALA A 97 2.95 -1.25 20.44
CA ALA A 97 3.59 -2.41 19.85
C ALA A 97 4.58 -3.07 20.81
#